data_AF-A0A843LWY2-F1
#
_entry.id   AF-A0A843LWY2-F1
#
_cell.length_a   1.000
_cell.length_b   1.000
_cell.length_c   1.000
_cell.angle_alpha   90.00
_cell.angle_beta   90.00
_cell.angle_gamma   90.00
#
_symmetry.space_group_name_H-M   'P 1'
#
loop_
_entity.id
_entity.type
_entity.pdbx_description
1 polymer ?
#
loop_
_entity_poly.entity_id
_entity_poly.type
_entity_poly.pdbx_seq_one_letter_code
_entity_poly.pdbx_strand_id
1 'polypeptide(L)'
;MIQHTPSSECLIFDLEAYVPEADRHSPSFTLAANPHRAGHTLLGGVFHLFRPVTGEILSVPDFEHHWVWDEGDEAETVASIYRIFEGMRRRSYGKKRFAADPVVSGAGIANFDMPFIYAKCLQYELAAPDEIYDTVCKFRVVD
;
A
#
# COMPACT_ATOMS: atom_id res chain seq x y z
N MET A 1 19.83 -0.80 8.71
CA MET A 1 19.43 0.27 9.65
C MET A 1 18.71 1.32 8.83
N ILE A 2 17.44 1.59 9.14
CA ILE A 2 16.70 2.67 8.49
C ILE A 2 17.06 3.96 9.23
N GLN A 3 17.63 4.92 8.52
CA GLN A 3 17.90 6.24 9.07
C GLN A 3 16.73 7.15 8.71
N HIS A 4 16.07 7.73 9.70
CA HIS A 4 15.02 8.73 9.47
C HIS A 4 15.60 10.14 9.56
N THR A 5 15.05 11.03 8.75
CA THR A 5 15.25 12.48 8.84
C THR A 5 13.92 13.13 9.27
N PRO A 6 13.90 14.40 9.69
CA PRO A 6 12.64 15.11 9.98
C PRO A 6 11.63 15.11 8.82
N SER A 7 12.08 14.91 7.58
CA SER A 7 11.24 14.83 6.37
C SER A 7 10.89 13.41 5.93
N SER A 8 11.34 12.38 6.65
CA SER A 8 11.00 11.00 6.35
C SER A 8 9.52 10.77 6.61
N GLU A 9 8.84 10.09 5.69
CA GLU A 9 7.46 9.66 5.85
C GLU A 9 7.45 8.15 6.11
N CYS A 10 6.55 7.72 6.99
CA CYS A 10 6.25 6.33 7.27
C CYS A 10 4.75 6.12 7.07
N LEU A 11 4.39 5.13 6.25
CA LEU A 11 3.02 4.69 6.07
C LEU A 11 2.86 3.33 6.77
N ILE A 12 2.02 3.28 7.80
CA ILE A 12 1.59 2.02 8.40
C ILE A 12 0.22 1.69 7.82
N PHE A 13 0.05 0.48 7.30
CA PHE A 13 -1.25 0.06 6.78
C PHE A 13 -1.45 -1.45 6.82
N ASP A 14 -2.70 -1.85 6.69
CA ASP A 14 -3.17 -3.23 6.67
C ASP A 14 -4.33 -3.34 5.68
N LEU A 15 -4.30 -4.34 4.81
CA LEU A 15 -5.32 -4.60 3.80
C LEU A 15 -6.18 -5.80 4.13
N GLU A 16 -7.42 -5.75 3.67
CA GLU A 16 -8.36 -6.85 3.74
C GLU A 16 -8.76 -7.31 2.34
N ALA A 17 -8.84 -8.63 2.15
CA ALA A 17 -9.22 -9.22 0.88
C ALA A 17 -10.25 -10.34 1.03
N TYR A 18 -11.20 -10.36 0.11
CA TYR A 18 -12.14 -11.46 -0.04
C TYR A 18 -11.47 -12.64 -0.75
N VAL A 19 -11.63 -13.83 -0.16
CA VAL A 19 -11.23 -15.10 -0.74
C VAL A 19 -12.48 -15.95 -1.00
N PRO A 20 -12.69 -16.44 -2.25
CA PRO A 20 -13.77 -17.37 -2.57
C PRO A 20 -13.73 -18.61 -1.67
N GLU A 21 -14.90 -19.13 -1.28
CA GLU A 21 -14.99 -20.25 -0.34
C GLU A 21 -14.18 -21.47 -0.75
N ALA A 22 -14.18 -21.79 -2.05
CA ALA A 22 -13.42 -22.90 -2.61
C ALA A 22 -11.90 -22.79 -2.37
N ASP A 23 -11.39 -21.58 -2.16
CA ASP A 23 -9.97 -21.28 -2.03
C ASP A 23 -9.52 -21.06 -0.58
N ARG A 24 -10.46 -20.89 0.36
CA ARG A 24 -10.16 -20.61 1.78
C ARG A 24 -9.43 -21.75 2.49
N HIS A 25 -9.61 -22.98 2.01
CA HIS A 25 -9.02 -24.18 2.61
C HIS A 25 -7.73 -24.65 1.91
N SER A 26 -7.19 -23.83 1.02
CA SER A 26 -5.91 -24.13 0.36
C SER A 26 -4.78 -24.24 1.40
N PRO A 27 -3.89 -25.24 1.33
CA PRO A 27 -2.76 -25.39 2.23
C PRO A 27 -1.68 -24.35 1.90
N SER A 28 -1.98 -23.09 2.17
CA SER A 28 -1.01 -21.99 2.16
C SER A 28 -0.52 -21.76 3.59
N PHE A 29 0.76 -21.41 3.75
CA PHE A 29 1.38 -21.30 5.07
C PHE A 29 0.97 -20.06 5.86
N THR A 30 0.32 -19.06 5.25
CA THR A 30 0.06 -17.76 5.89
C THR A 30 -1.22 -17.06 5.45
N LEU A 31 -1.47 -16.86 4.14
CA LEU A 31 -2.64 -16.17 3.59
C LEU A 31 -3.13 -16.83 2.28
N ALA A 32 -4.45 -17.08 2.18
CA ALA A 32 -5.07 -17.70 1.01
C ALA A 32 -5.34 -16.73 -0.15
N ALA A 33 -5.33 -15.42 0.13
CA ALA A 33 -5.61 -14.37 -0.83
C ALA A 33 -4.49 -14.27 -1.88
N ASN A 34 -4.89 -14.20 -3.16
CA ASN A 34 -3.97 -14.07 -4.28
C ASN A 34 -4.56 -13.14 -5.34
N PRO A 35 -3.96 -11.97 -5.61
CA PRO A 35 -4.54 -10.97 -6.50
C PRO A 35 -4.66 -11.44 -7.95
N HIS A 36 -3.92 -12.47 -8.36
CA HIS A 36 -3.94 -13.02 -9.72
C HIS A 36 -4.99 -14.12 -9.92
N ARG A 37 -5.70 -14.55 -8.86
CA ARG A 37 -6.75 -15.56 -8.94
C ARG A 37 -8.11 -14.89 -9.11
N ALA A 38 -8.93 -15.45 -10.00
CA ALA A 38 -10.27 -14.96 -10.24
C ALA A 38 -11.12 -14.99 -8.95
N GLY A 39 -11.86 -13.92 -8.69
CA GLY A 39 -12.72 -13.79 -7.51
C GLY A 39 -12.00 -13.42 -6.22
N HIS A 40 -10.68 -13.28 -6.22
CA HIS A 40 -9.94 -12.69 -5.09
C HIS A 40 -9.94 -11.18 -5.25
N THR A 41 -10.55 -10.50 -4.29
CA THR A 41 -10.92 -9.08 -4.39
C THR A 41 -10.39 -8.32 -3.20
N LEU A 42 -9.73 -7.17 -3.45
CA LEU A 42 -9.40 -6.23 -2.41
C LEU A 42 -10.70 -5.64 -1.84
N LEU A 43 -10.89 -5.73 -0.52
CA LEU A 43 -12.02 -5.12 0.16
C LEU A 43 -11.70 -3.71 0.63
N GLY A 44 -10.44 -3.44 0.97
CA GLY A 44 -10.02 -2.15 1.47
C GLY A 44 -8.87 -2.25 2.45
N GLY A 45 -8.70 -1.20 3.24
CA GLY A 45 -7.68 -1.15 4.28
C GLY A 45 -7.71 0.14 5.09
N VAL A 46 -6.83 0.19 6.09
CA VAL A 46 -6.64 1.35 6.97
C VAL A 46 -5.20 1.83 6.86
N PHE A 47 -5.02 3.14 6.73
CA PHE A 47 -3.75 3.77 6.41
C PHE A 47 -3.44 4.88 7.42
N HIS A 48 -2.22 4.85 7.98
CA HIS A 48 -1.72 5.87 8.90
C HIS A 48 -0.38 6.40 8.39
N LEU A 49 -0.41 7.65 7.91
CA LEU A 49 0.76 8.31 7.34
C LEU A 49 1.29 9.37 8.31
N PHE A 50 2.58 9.29 8.67
CA PHE A 50 3.18 10.21 9.63
C PHE A 50 4.68 10.40 9.39
N ARG A 51 5.26 11.38 10.08
CA ARG A 51 6.71 11.62 10.14
C ARG A 51 7.28 11.10 11.46
N PRO A 52 8.05 10.00 11.47
CA PRO A 52 8.45 9.34 12.73
C PRO A 52 9.37 10.19 13.61
N VAL A 53 10.10 11.14 13.04
CA VAL A 53 11.01 12.01 13.81
C VAL A 53 10.29 13.18 14.48
N THR A 54 9.27 13.75 13.82
CA THR A 54 8.53 14.91 14.36
C THR A 54 7.22 14.52 15.06
N GLY A 55 6.71 13.30 14.81
CA GLY A 55 5.40 12.85 15.27
C GLY A 55 4.23 13.50 14.51
N GLU A 56 4.50 14.24 13.43
CA GLU A 56 3.47 14.89 12.63
C GLU A 56 2.67 13.84 11.85
N ILE A 57 1.36 13.81 12.10
CA ILE A 57 0.41 13.00 11.33
C ILE A 57 0.08 13.74 10.03
N LEU A 58 0.20 13.05 8.91
CA LEU A 58 -0.04 13.59 7.56
C LEU A 58 -1.35 13.08 6.95
N SER A 59 -1.87 11.95 7.44
CA SER A 59 -3.22 11.48 7.12
C SER A 59 -4.26 12.33 7.84
N VAL A 60 -5.32 12.74 7.13
CA VAL A 60 -6.44 13.49 7.74
C VAL A 60 -7.76 12.87 7.26
N PRO A 61 -8.58 12.26 8.14
CA PRO A 61 -8.36 12.07 9.58
C PRO A 61 -7.14 11.20 9.90
N ASP A 62 -6.72 11.10 11.17
CA ASP A 62 -5.49 10.40 11.59
C ASP A 62 -5.31 9.01 10.96
N PHE A 63 -6.42 8.33 10.64
CA PHE A 63 -6.46 7.12 9.85
C PHE A 63 -7.32 7.33 8.60
N GLU A 64 -6.72 7.13 7.43
CA GLU A 64 -7.45 7.09 6.16
C GLU A 64 -8.03 5.69 5.96
N HIS A 65 -9.31 5.64 5.57
CA HIS A 65 -10.04 4.40 5.34
C HIS A 65 -10.47 4.34 3.89
N HIS A 66 -10.10 3.26 3.20
CA HIS A 66 -10.50 3.02 1.82
C HIS A 66 -11.16 1.66 1.76
N TRP A 67 -12.47 1.62 1.51
CA TRP A 67 -13.25 0.39 1.47
C TRP A 67 -14.14 0.37 0.24
N VAL A 68 -14.35 -0.81 -0.35
CA VAL A 68 -15.17 -0.97 -1.56
C VAL A 68 -16.60 -0.45 -1.43
N TRP A 69 -17.19 -0.48 -0.23
CA TRP A 69 -18.54 0.04 0.00
C TRP A 69 -18.59 1.57 0.14
N ASP A 70 -17.45 2.22 0.40
CA ASP A 70 -17.34 3.68 0.49
C ASP A 70 -16.85 4.28 -0.84
N GLU A 71 -15.92 3.61 -1.54
CA GLU A 71 -15.33 4.04 -2.81
C GLU A 71 -16.17 3.64 -4.04
N GLY A 72 -17.03 2.62 -3.89
CA GLY A 72 -17.97 2.15 -4.91
C GLY A 72 -17.64 0.76 -5.45
N ASP A 73 -16.38 0.50 -5.81
CA ASP A 73 -15.90 -0.81 -6.23
C ASP A 73 -14.41 -1.04 -5.93
N GLU A 74 -13.89 -2.21 -6.33
CA GLU A 74 -12.49 -2.59 -6.14
C GLU A 74 -11.54 -1.68 -6.94
N ALA A 75 -11.90 -1.26 -8.15
CA ALA A 75 -11.02 -0.46 -9.01
C ALA A 75 -10.83 0.95 -8.41
N GLU A 76 -11.91 1.59 -7.97
CA GLU A 76 -11.85 2.89 -7.30
C GLU A 76 -11.12 2.80 -5.95
N THR A 77 -11.32 1.71 -5.20
CA THR A 77 -10.58 1.44 -3.96
C THR A 77 -9.07 1.38 -4.22
N VAL A 78 -8.64 0.60 -5.22
CA VAL A 78 -7.23 0.48 -5.59
C VAL A 78 -6.68 1.81 -6.10
N ALA A 79 -7.47 2.59 -6.84
CA ALA A 79 -7.08 3.93 -7.30
C ALA A 79 -6.87 4.90 -6.13
N SER A 80 -7.77 4.92 -5.14
CA SER A 80 -7.64 5.75 -3.94
C SER A 80 -6.40 5.36 -3.12
N ILE A 81 -6.14 4.07 -2.94
CA ILE A 81 -4.91 3.58 -2.28
C ILE A 81 -3.66 3.98 -3.08
N TYR A 82 -3.66 3.83 -4.41
CA TYR A 82 -2.54 4.22 -5.27
C TYR A 82 -2.17 5.72 -5.13
N ARG A 83 -3.17 6.60 -4.96
CA ARG A 83 -2.94 8.05 -4.75
C ARG A 83 -2.17 8.35 -3.46
N ILE A 84 -2.27 7.50 -2.43
CA ILE A 84 -1.45 7.65 -1.21
C ILE A 84 0.04 7.52 -1.57
N PHE A 85 0.39 6.45 -2.29
CA PHE A 85 1.78 6.18 -2.71
C PHE A 85 2.30 7.26 -3.67
N GLU A 86 1.47 7.69 -4.63
CA GLU A 86 1.79 8.80 -5.53
C GLU A 86 2.07 10.09 -4.73
N GLY A 87 1.23 10.38 -3.73
CA GLY A 87 1.41 11.52 -2.83
C GLY A 87 2.75 11.47 -2.09
N MET A 88 3.09 10.33 -1.49
CA MET A 88 4.37 10.13 -0.79
C MET A 88 5.57 10.26 -1.73
N ARG A 89 5.47 9.68 -2.93
CA ARG A 89 6.51 9.78 -3.96
C ARG A 89 6.73 11.22 -4.39
N ARG A 90 5.66 11.96 -4.68
CA ARG A 90 5.71 13.36 -5.10
C ARG A 90 6.34 14.24 -4.03
N ARG A 91 5.99 14.05 -2.74
CA ARG A 91 6.61 14.77 -1.62
C ARG A 91 8.07 14.37 -1.38
N SER A 92 8.48 13.19 -1.85
CA SER A 92 9.86 12.72 -1.78
C SER A 92 10.70 13.11 -2.99
N TYR A 93 10.06 13.47 -4.11
CA TYR A 93 10.72 13.92 -5.33
C TYR A 93 11.44 15.25 -5.11
N GLY A 94 12.67 15.37 -5.62
CA GLY A 94 13.49 16.58 -5.45
C GLY A 94 14.20 16.71 -4.09
N LYS A 95 14.06 15.74 -3.18
CA LYS A 95 14.89 15.67 -1.97
C LYS A 95 16.37 15.43 -2.35
N LYS A 96 17.29 16.00 -1.58
CA LYS A 96 18.75 15.85 -1.78
C LYS A 96 19.12 14.36 -1.81
N ARG A 97 20.20 14.01 -2.52
CA ARG A 97 20.76 12.64 -2.72
C ARG A 97 20.98 11.78 -1.46
N PHE A 98 20.79 12.33 -0.26
CA PHE A 98 20.93 11.67 1.04
C PHE A 98 19.66 11.75 1.91
N ALA A 99 18.53 12.13 1.33
CA ALA A 99 17.26 12.02 2.04
C ALA A 99 16.88 10.55 2.17
N ALA A 100 16.39 10.18 3.34
CA ALA A 100 15.93 8.84 3.61
C ALA A 100 14.71 8.50 2.74
N ASP A 101 14.75 7.30 2.17
CA ASP A 101 13.63 6.72 1.43
C ASP A 101 12.38 6.68 2.33
N PRO A 102 11.18 6.96 1.80
CA PRO A 102 9.94 6.72 2.53
C PRO A 102 9.79 5.23 2.88
N VAL A 103 9.18 4.99 4.04
CA VAL A 103 9.01 3.65 4.62
C VAL A 103 7.55 3.24 4.58
N VAL A 104 7.30 1.96 4.32
CA VAL A 104 6.01 1.31 4.49
C VAL A 104 6.14 0.19 5.52
N SER A 105 5.13 0.01 6.36
CA SER A 105 5.16 -1.00 7.42
C SER A 105 3.78 -1.59 7.72
N GLY A 106 3.76 -2.86 8.10
CA GLY A 106 2.56 -3.64 8.38
C GLY A 106 2.94 -5.09 8.64
N ALA A 107 2.02 -5.90 9.15
CA ALA A 107 2.29 -7.31 9.47
C ALA A 107 2.15 -8.17 8.20
N GLY A 108 3.24 -8.80 7.76
CA GLY A 108 3.26 -9.58 6.52
C GLY A 108 3.26 -8.74 5.24
N ILE A 109 3.51 -7.43 5.36
CA ILE A 109 3.32 -6.44 4.31
C ILE A 109 4.17 -6.70 3.05
N ALA A 110 5.35 -7.31 3.23
CA ALA A 110 6.24 -7.67 2.14
C ALA A 110 5.71 -8.84 1.31
N ASN A 111 4.91 -9.71 1.92
CA ASN A 111 4.40 -10.94 1.31
C ASN A 111 2.98 -10.78 0.76
N PHE A 112 2.17 -9.91 1.37
CA PHE A 112 0.77 -9.74 1.02
C PHE A 112 0.50 -8.35 0.47
N ASP A 113 0.47 -7.32 1.30
CA ASP A 113 -0.13 -6.03 0.95
C ASP A 113 0.56 -5.35 -0.24
N MET A 114 1.90 -5.25 -0.21
CA MET A 114 2.65 -4.60 -1.28
C MET A 114 2.52 -5.34 -2.62
N PRO A 115 2.74 -6.68 -2.69
CA PRO A 115 2.44 -7.45 -3.90
C PRO A 115 0.98 -7.35 -4.36
N PHE A 116 0.03 -7.33 -3.43
CA PHE A 116 -1.40 -7.27 -3.75
C PHE A 116 -1.77 -5.96 -4.42
N ILE A 117 -1.35 -4.83 -3.85
CA ILE A 117 -1.56 -3.50 -4.43
C ILE A 117 -0.90 -3.43 -5.81
N TYR A 118 0.37 -3.82 -5.94
CA TYR A 118 1.08 -3.79 -7.22
C TYR A 118 0.33 -4.58 -8.31
N ALA A 119 -0.10 -5.80 -8.00
CA ALA A 119 -0.83 -6.64 -8.93
C ALA A 119 -2.17 -6.02 -9.34
N LYS A 120 -2.91 -5.42 -8.40
CA LYS A 120 -4.20 -4.79 -8.68
C LYS A 120 -4.05 -3.49 -9.47
N CYS A 121 -3.02 -2.67 -9.19
CA CYS A 121 -2.72 -1.50 -10.00
C CYS A 121 -2.47 -1.86 -11.48
N LEU A 122 -1.77 -2.98 -11.73
CA LEU A 122 -1.55 -3.49 -13.09
C LEU A 122 -2.85 -3.98 -13.73
N GLN A 123 -3.70 -4.71 -13.00
CA GLN A 123 -4.96 -5.24 -13.52
C GLN A 123 -5.96 -4.16 -13.93
N TYR A 124 -6.00 -3.06 -13.17
CA TYR A 124 -6.87 -1.92 -13.45
C TYR A 124 -6.20 -0.83 -14.31
N GLU A 125 -4.99 -1.09 -14.82
CA GLU A 125 -4.27 -0.19 -15.74
C GLU A 125 -4.15 1.26 -15.20
N LEU A 126 -3.91 1.42 -13.89
CA LEU A 126 -3.93 2.74 -13.24
C LEU A 126 -2.86 3.70 -13.76
N ALA A 127 -1.74 3.17 -14.26
CA ALA A 127 -0.67 3.90 -14.92
C ALA A 127 0.17 2.94 -15.78
N ALA A 128 1.23 3.43 -16.42
CA ALA A 128 2.17 2.58 -17.14
C ALA A 128 2.89 1.61 -16.15
N PRO A 129 3.22 0.37 -16.55
CA PRO A 129 3.79 -0.62 -15.62
C PRO A 129 5.08 -0.19 -14.92
N ASP A 130 5.94 0.57 -15.60
CA ASP A 130 7.16 1.15 -15.04
C ASP A 130 6.85 2.28 -14.04
N GLU A 131 5.83 3.08 -14.30
CA GLU A 131 5.34 4.09 -13.37
C GLU A 131 4.76 3.45 -12.10
N ILE A 132 3.93 2.41 -12.24
CA ILE A 132 3.38 1.65 -11.11
C ILE A 132 4.51 1.04 -10.27
N TYR A 133 5.48 0.41 -10.92
CA TYR A 133 6.65 -0.16 -10.23
C TYR A 133 7.41 0.92 -9.45
N ASP A 134 7.67 2.06 -10.08
CA ASP A 134 8.37 3.16 -9.43
C ASP A 134 7.56 3.80 -8.30
N THR A 135 6.23 3.79 -8.42
CA THR A 135 5.33 4.38 -7.44
C THR A 135 5.09 3.47 -6.26
N VAL A 136 5.00 2.15 -6.42
CA VAL A 136 4.64 1.22 -5.33
C VAL A 136 5.84 0.41 -4.82
N CYS A 137 6.80 0.05 -5.67
CA CYS A 137 7.84 -0.92 -5.29
C CYS A 137 9.15 -0.28 -4.78
N LYS A 138 9.28 1.05 -4.78
CA LYS A 138 10.52 1.76 -4.39
C LYS A 138 10.57 2.24 -2.94
N PHE A 139 9.60 1.85 -2.11
CA PHE A 139 9.64 2.13 -0.67
C PHE A 139 10.53 1.12 0.07
N ARG A 140 11.04 1.55 1.23
CA ARG A 140 11.64 0.62 2.19
C ARG A 140 10.53 -0.09 2.94
N VAL A 141 10.54 -1.41 2.93
CA VAL A 141 9.55 -2.23 3.62
C VAL A 141 10.07 -2.64 5.00
N VAL A 142 9.25 -2.45 6.03
CA VAL A 142 9.45 -2.95 7.39
C VAL A 142 8.30 -3.88 7.74
N ASP A 143 8.60 -5.17 7.81
CA ASP A 143 7.71 -6.26 8.23
C ASP A 143 8.04 -6.63 9.68
#